data_AF-A0A935VUY6-F1
#
_entry.id   AF-A0A935VUY6-F1
#
_cell.length_a   1.000
_cell.length_b   1.000
_cell.length_c   1.000
_cell.angle_alpha   90.00
_cell.angle_beta   90.00
_cell.angle_gamma   90.00
#
_symmetry.space_group_name_H-M   'P 1'
#
loop_
_entity.id
_entity.type
_entity.pdbx_description
1 polymer ?
#
loop_
_entity_poly.entity_id
_entity_poly.type
_entity_poly.pdbx_seq_one_letter_code
_entity_poly.pdbx_strand_id
1 'polypeptide(L)'
;MTSNVEEYEPGSIYSWDQVSETHRVRNGIYQRNGRLISLLTDFGRINPCYPDFHGDSTDIIHYTGSGRRGDQKLDPANRALLDAVDSEIAVPLFNKLAPGRWEFLGHWRITNGSYIFDEGQSRMVWKFTLEKVYGDC
;
A
#
# COMPACT_ATOMS: atom_id res chain seq x y z
N MET A 1 20.12 18.06 10.83
CA MET A 1 19.66 18.07 9.42
C MET A 1 18.20 17.70 9.43
N THR A 2 17.33 18.71 9.44
CA THR A 2 15.89 18.54 9.27
C THR A 2 15.67 18.10 7.84
N SER A 3 15.30 16.83 7.65
CA SER A 3 14.79 16.32 6.39
C SER A 3 13.51 17.09 6.10
N ASN A 4 13.56 18.00 5.12
CA ASN A 4 12.34 18.53 4.50
C ASN A 4 11.65 17.32 3.89
N VAL A 5 10.60 16.83 4.55
CA VAL A 5 9.66 15.92 3.91
C VAL A 5 8.89 16.83 2.97
N GLU A 6 9.11 16.71 1.66
CA GLU A 6 8.18 17.33 0.71
C GLU A 6 6.78 16.83 1.07
N GLU A 7 5.89 17.74 1.44
CA GLU A 7 4.49 17.40 1.61
C GLU A 7 3.94 17.03 0.23
N TYR A 8 3.60 15.75 0.07
CA TYR A 8 2.98 15.29 -1.17
C TYR A 8 1.54 15.80 -1.22
N GLU A 9 1.14 16.32 -2.37
CA GLU A 9 -0.20 16.83 -2.63
C GLU A 9 -1.06 15.74 -3.27
N PRO A 10 -2.19 15.33 -2.67
CA PRO A 10 -3.05 14.29 -3.24
C PRO A 10 -3.48 14.60 -4.68
N GLY A 11 -3.40 13.60 -5.56
CA GLY A 11 -3.66 13.72 -6.99
C GLY A 11 -2.48 14.23 -7.82
N SER A 12 -1.40 14.72 -7.19
CA SER A 12 -0.19 15.12 -7.90
C SER A 12 0.64 13.92 -8.36
N ILE A 13 1.36 14.10 -9.47
CA ILE A 13 2.20 13.07 -10.09
C ILE A 13 3.67 13.35 -9.75
N TYR A 14 4.34 12.34 -9.21
CA TYR A 14 5.73 12.37 -8.80
C TYR A 14 6.57 11.37 -9.61
N SER A 15 7.86 11.69 -9.73
CA SER A 15 8.87 10.80 -10.27
C SER A 15 9.19 9.67 -9.30
N TRP A 16 9.86 8.61 -9.78
CA TRP A 16 10.37 7.59 -8.85
C TRP A 16 11.37 8.20 -7.85
N ASP A 17 12.22 9.11 -8.28
CA ASP A 17 13.27 9.66 -7.41
C ASP A 17 12.62 10.34 -6.19
N GLN A 18 11.58 11.15 -6.41
CA GLN A 18 10.77 11.77 -5.35
C GLN A 18 10.04 10.75 -4.48
N VAL A 19 9.38 9.74 -5.08
CA VAL A 19 8.68 8.68 -4.31
C VAL A 19 9.67 7.87 -3.47
N SER A 20 10.89 7.66 -3.97
CA SER A 20 11.91 6.84 -3.33
C SER A 20 12.49 7.46 -2.08
N GLU A 21 12.37 8.77 -1.88
CA GLU A 21 12.76 9.45 -0.64
C GLU A 21 11.96 8.91 0.56
N THR A 22 10.68 8.59 0.32
CA THR A 22 9.75 8.04 1.31
C THR A 22 9.67 6.51 1.24
N HIS A 23 9.40 5.94 0.06
CA HIS A 23 9.08 4.52 -0.07
C HIS A 23 10.28 3.59 -0.25
N ARG A 24 11.42 4.10 -0.75
CA ARG A 24 12.76 3.46 -0.75
C ARG A 24 12.93 2.07 -1.40
N VAL A 25 11.89 1.29 -1.67
CA VAL A 25 11.95 -0.07 -2.22
C VAL A 25 10.99 -0.26 -3.39
N ARG A 26 11.23 -1.19 -4.32
CA ARG A 26 10.36 -1.38 -5.50
C ARG A 26 9.14 -2.29 -5.25
N ASN A 27 9.02 -2.85 -4.05
CA ASN A 27 7.92 -3.72 -3.67
C ASN A 27 6.72 -2.88 -3.20
N GLY A 28 5.52 -3.45 -3.17
CA GLY A 28 4.32 -2.70 -2.76
C GLY A 28 4.36 -2.16 -1.33
N ILE A 29 5.11 -2.81 -0.44
CA ILE A 29 5.08 -2.54 1.00
C ILE A 29 6.46 -2.14 1.46
N TYR A 30 6.58 -0.93 2.02
CA TYR A 30 7.79 -0.49 2.71
C TYR A 30 7.56 -0.44 4.22
N GLN A 31 8.38 -1.18 4.95
CA GLN A 31 8.42 -1.17 6.41
C GLN A 31 9.85 -0.98 6.89
N ARG A 32 9.99 -0.46 8.11
CA ARG A 32 11.28 -0.37 8.81
C ARG A 32 11.09 -0.79 10.25
N ASN A 33 11.86 -1.78 10.69
CA ASN A 33 11.82 -2.32 12.06
C ASN A 33 10.40 -2.77 12.46
N GLY A 34 9.65 -3.38 11.55
CA GLY A 34 8.28 -3.86 11.79
C GLY A 34 7.20 -2.78 11.65
N ARG A 35 7.57 -1.49 11.60
CA ARG A 35 6.62 -0.40 11.39
C ARG A 35 6.39 -0.16 9.90
N LEU A 36 5.13 -0.14 9.48
CA LEU A 36 4.75 0.26 8.13
C LEU A 36 5.09 1.74 7.90
N ILE A 37 5.70 2.04 6.74
CA ILE A 37 6.13 3.40 6.39
C ILE A 37 5.33 3.95 5.22
N SER A 38 5.12 3.15 4.17
CA SER A 38 4.40 3.59 2.97
C SER A 38 4.04 2.42 2.07
N LEU A 39 3.13 2.69 1.14
CA LEU A 39 2.57 1.69 0.23
C LEU A 39 2.63 2.15 -1.23
N LEU A 40 2.73 1.17 -2.13
CA LEU A 40 2.52 1.33 -3.56
C LEU A 40 1.38 0.42 -4.00
N THR A 41 0.58 0.91 -4.93
CA THR A 41 -0.39 0.10 -5.69
C THR A 41 -0.26 0.40 -7.18
N ASP A 42 -0.81 -0.46 -8.02
CA ASP A 42 -1.04 -0.20 -9.44
C ASP A 42 -2.47 -0.59 -9.89
N PHE A 43 -3.34 -0.90 -8.93
CA PHE A 43 -4.70 -1.43 -9.15
C PHE A 43 -4.75 -2.58 -10.17
N GLY A 44 -3.73 -3.43 -10.19
CA GLY A 44 -3.62 -4.56 -11.12
C GLY A 44 -3.41 -4.16 -12.59
N ARG A 45 -3.27 -2.86 -12.90
CA ARG A 45 -3.13 -2.36 -14.29
C ARG A 45 -1.81 -2.73 -14.93
N ILE A 46 -0.76 -2.88 -14.12
CA ILE A 46 0.58 -3.23 -14.59
C ILE A 46 0.94 -4.64 -14.14
N ASN A 47 0.55 -5.03 -12.92
CA ASN A 47 0.78 -6.37 -12.41
C ASN A 47 -0.54 -7.10 -12.11
N PRO A 48 -1.05 -7.93 -13.04
CA PRO A 48 -2.35 -8.58 -12.90
C PRO A 48 -2.41 -9.61 -11.76
N CYS A 49 -1.28 -10.00 -11.14
CA CYS A 49 -1.29 -10.90 -9.99
C CYS A 49 -1.72 -10.22 -8.67
N TYR A 50 -1.94 -8.91 -8.67
CA TYR A 50 -2.46 -8.16 -7.55
C TYR A 50 -3.70 -7.38 -7.98
N PRO A 51 -4.90 -7.96 -7.80
CA PRO A 51 -6.15 -7.28 -8.07
C PRO A 51 -6.46 -6.39 -6.87
N ASP A 52 -5.70 -5.31 -6.70
CA ASP A 52 -6.10 -4.24 -5.79
C ASP A 52 -7.24 -3.47 -6.46
N PHE A 53 -8.29 -3.15 -5.70
CA PHE A 53 -9.45 -2.44 -6.23
C PHE A 53 -10.08 -1.54 -5.18
N HIS A 54 -10.80 -0.52 -5.65
CA HIS A 54 -11.65 0.29 -4.79
C HIS A 54 -12.84 -0.53 -4.32
N GLY A 55 -13.17 -0.42 -3.03
CA GLY A 55 -14.38 -1.02 -2.45
C GLY A 55 -15.63 -0.26 -2.87
N ASP A 56 -16.60 -0.13 -1.96
CA ASP A 56 -17.87 0.57 -2.22
C ASP A 56 -17.70 2.08 -2.52
N SER A 57 -16.52 2.64 -2.24
CA SER A 57 -16.17 4.03 -2.54
C SER A 57 -14.70 4.16 -2.95
N THR A 58 -14.32 5.34 -3.46
CA THR A 58 -12.92 5.69 -3.74
C THR A 58 -12.06 5.82 -2.48
N ASP A 59 -12.66 5.77 -1.29
CA ASP A 59 -12.00 5.96 0.01
C ASP A 59 -11.73 4.63 0.72
N ILE A 60 -12.11 3.52 0.08
CA ILE A 60 -11.82 2.16 0.53
C ILE A 60 -11.01 1.48 -0.56
N ILE A 61 -9.90 0.84 -0.19
CA ILE A 61 -9.10 0.00 -1.08
C ILE A 61 -8.96 -1.38 -0.47
N HIS A 62 -9.24 -2.42 -1.26
CA HIS A 62 -8.86 -3.78 -0.94
C HIS A 62 -7.46 -4.05 -1.47
N TYR A 63 -6.49 -4.12 -0.57
CA TYR A 63 -5.07 -4.22 -0.86
C TYR A 63 -4.56 -5.65 -0.66
N THR A 64 -3.77 -6.15 -1.59
CA THR A 64 -3.23 -7.51 -1.54
C THR A 64 -1.85 -7.54 -0.90
N GLY A 65 -1.62 -8.46 0.03
CA GLY A 65 -0.35 -8.62 0.73
C GLY A 65 0.84 -9.03 -0.14
N SER A 66 2.03 -9.07 0.49
CA SER A 66 3.29 -9.54 -0.07
C SER A 66 3.27 -11.04 -0.40
N GLY A 67 3.99 -11.40 -1.47
CA GLY A 67 4.20 -12.78 -1.91
C GLY A 67 3.52 -13.05 -3.25
N ARG A 68 4.32 -13.33 -4.29
CA ARG A 68 3.84 -13.48 -5.68
C ARG A 68 3.46 -14.90 -6.08
N ARG A 69 3.92 -15.92 -5.36
CA ARG A 69 3.76 -17.32 -5.73
C ARG A 69 3.45 -18.17 -4.50
N GLY A 70 2.56 -19.15 -4.70
CA GLY A 70 2.08 -20.03 -3.62
C GLY A 70 1.37 -19.27 -2.51
N ASP A 71 0.95 -19.99 -1.48
CA ASP A 71 0.30 -19.38 -0.33
C ASP A 71 1.16 -18.27 0.28
N GLN A 72 0.56 -17.09 0.44
CA GLN A 72 1.25 -15.96 1.04
C GLN A 72 1.61 -16.29 2.48
N LYS A 73 2.81 -15.90 2.89
CA LYS A 73 3.34 -16.12 4.23
C LYS A 73 3.16 -14.88 5.06
N LEU A 74 3.18 -15.06 6.38
CA LEU A 74 3.24 -13.96 7.33
C LEU A 74 4.69 -13.45 7.46
N ASP A 75 5.21 -12.93 6.35
CA ASP A 75 6.54 -12.34 6.25
C ASP A 75 6.58 -10.95 6.94
N PRO A 76 7.76 -10.30 7.05
CA PRO A 76 7.86 -9.00 7.71
C PRO A 76 6.98 -7.90 7.10
N ALA A 77 6.65 -7.97 5.82
CA ALA A 77 5.81 -6.96 5.16
C ALA A 77 4.32 -7.17 5.50
N ASN A 78 3.83 -8.41 5.40
CA ASN A 78 2.47 -8.77 5.79
C ASN A 78 2.25 -8.60 7.30
N ARG A 79 3.27 -8.89 8.12
CA ARG A 79 3.26 -8.61 9.55
C ARG A 79 3.08 -7.12 9.83
N ALA A 80 3.86 -6.26 9.18
CA ALA A 80 3.76 -4.82 9.36
C ALA A 80 2.39 -4.25 8.97
N LEU A 81 1.73 -4.84 7.97
CA LEU A 81 0.35 -4.47 7.61
C LEU A 81 -0.66 -4.91 8.69
N LEU A 82 -0.52 -6.10 9.26
CA LEU A 82 -1.36 -6.53 10.38
C LEU A 82 -1.16 -5.66 11.63
N ASP A 83 0.10 -5.39 11.99
CA ASP A 83 0.41 -4.54 13.16
C ASP A 83 -0.08 -3.08 12.93
N ALA A 84 -0.23 -2.66 11.67
CA ALA A 84 -0.80 -1.36 11.31
C ALA A 84 -2.32 -1.27 11.53
N VAL A 85 -3.04 -2.41 11.62
CA VAL A 85 -4.46 -2.45 11.99
C VAL A 85 -4.62 -1.92 13.42
N ASP A 86 -3.83 -2.43 14.35
CA ASP A 86 -3.97 -2.09 15.78
C ASP A 86 -3.39 -0.72 16.13
N SER A 87 -2.38 -0.26 15.38
CA SER A 87 -1.71 1.02 15.65
C SER A 87 -2.37 2.22 14.99
N GLU A 88 -3.37 2.00 14.13
CA GLU A 88 -4.13 3.03 13.40
C GLU A 88 -3.26 4.06 12.65
N ILE A 89 -2.02 3.70 12.34
CA ILE A 89 -1.08 4.59 11.67
C ILE A 89 -1.56 4.89 10.26
N ALA A 90 -1.56 6.17 9.90
CA ALA A 90 -1.78 6.59 8.54
C ALA A 90 -0.43 6.66 7.80
N VAL A 91 -0.35 6.06 6.61
CA VAL A 91 0.86 6.04 5.79
C VAL A 91 0.57 6.55 4.37
N PRO A 92 1.54 7.16 3.69
CA PRO A 92 1.37 7.60 2.31
C PRO A 92 1.21 6.39 1.35
N LEU A 93 0.28 6.52 0.41
CA LEU A 93 0.02 5.56 -0.66
C LEU A 93 0.28 6.20 -2.03
N PHE A 94 1.05 5.53 -2.88
CA PHE A 94 1.30 5.96 -4.26
C PHE A 94 0.76 4.95 -5.26
N ASN A 95 0.07 5.44 -6.28
CA ASN A 95 -0.45 4.65 -7.38
C ASN A 95 0.47 4.74 -8.61
N LYS A 96 0.88 3.60 -9.15
CA LYS A 96 1.70 3.54 -10.36
C LYS A 96 0.85 3.74 -11.60
N LEU A 97 1.00 4.88 -12.25
CA LEU A 97 0.33 5.16 -13.53
C LEU A 97 1.10 4.60 -14.73
N ALA A 98 2.44 4.72 -14.69
CA ALA A 98 3.36 4.27 -15.73
C ALA A 98 4.79 4.16 -15.15
N PRO A 99 5.78 3.60 -15.89
CA PRO A 99 7.18 3.67 -15.47
C PRO A 99 7.60 5.12 -15.14
N GLY A 100 8.00 5.35 -13.90
CA GLY A 100 8.44 6.67 -13.42
C GLY A 100 7.33 7.68 -13.16
N ARG A 101 6.04 7.32 -13.28
CA ARG A 101 4.89 8.20 -13.00
C ARG A 101 4.04 7.63 -11.89
N TRP A 102 4.03 8.31 -10.75
CA TRP A 102 3.36 7.87 -9.53
C TRP A 102 2.41 8.95 -9.03
N GLU A 103 1.15 8.64 -8.91
CA GLU A 103 0.16 9.53 -8.32
C GLU A 103 0.15 9.35 -6.80
N PHE A 104 0.19 10.45 -6.05
CA PHE A 104 0.00 10.38 -4.60
C PHE A 104 -1.49 10.32 -4.26
N LEU A 105 -1.92 9.27 -3.54
CA LEU A 105 -3.33 9.07 -3.19
C LEU A 105 -3.70 9.62 -1.80
N GLY A 106 -2.77 10.30 -1.13
CA GLY A 106 -2.95 10.76 0.25
C GLY A 106 -2.47 9.72 1.28
N HIS A 107 -2.94 9.92 2.51
CA HIS A 107 -2.63 9.04 3.64
C HIS A 107 -3.77 8.05 3.89
N TRP A 108 -3.40 6.81 4.20
CA TRP A 108 -4.33 5.70 4.35
C TRP A 108 -4.00 4.90 5.61
N ARG A 109 -5.03 4.46 6.32
CA ARG A 109 -4.92 3.53 7.46
C ARG A 109 -5.34 2.15 7.02
N ILE A 110 -4.78 1.13 7.67
CA ILE A 110 -5.22 -0.26 7.48
C ILE A 110 -6.26 -0.52 8.56
N THR A 111 -7.47 -0.92 8.19
CA THR A 111 -8.58 -1.14 9.13
C THR A 111 -8.93 -2.61 9.31
N ASN A 112 -8.45 -3.48 8.41
CA ASN A 112 -8.66 -4.92 8.52
C ASN A 112 -7.56 -5.70 7.79
N GLY A 113 -7.32 -6.94 8.21
CA GLY A 113 -6.44 -7.91 7.55
C GLY A 113 -6.99 -9.32 7.69
N SER A 114 -7.16 -10.03 6.58
CA SER A 114 -7.68 -11.40 6.54
C SER A 114 -6.82 -12.29 5.65
N TYR A 115 -6.71 -13.57 6.04
CA TYR A 115 -6.04 -14.60 5.25
C TYR A 115 -7.08 -15.49 4.61
N ILE A 116 -7.28 -15.32 3.30
CA ILE A 116 -8.39 -15.93 2.57
C ILE A 116 -7.87 -16.78 1.41
N PHE A 117 -8.69 -17.75 0.99
CA PHE A 117 -8.45 -18.47 -0.25
C PHE A 117 -8.95 -17.63 -1.43
N ASP A 118 -8.05 -17.27 -2.35
CA ASP A 118 -8.39 -16.58 -3.60
C ASP A 118 -8.61 -17.64 -4.69
N GLU A 119 -9.85 -17.81 -5.13
CA GLU A 119 -10.20 -18.82 -6.15
C GLU A 119 -9.55 -18.52 -7.49
N GLY A 120 -9.46 -17.23 -7.87
CA GLY A 120 -8.88 -16.79 -9.15
C GLY A 120 -7.39 -17.13 -9.27
N GLN A 121 -6.66 -17.14 -8.15
CA GLN A 121 -5.26 -17.54 -8.10
C GLN A 121 -5.04 -18.95 -7.53
N SER A 122 -6.10 -19.60 -7.03
CA SER A 122 -6.09 -20.93 -6.39
C SER A 122 -5.01 -21.06 -5.30
N ARG A 123 -4.96 -20.08 -4.39
CA ARG A 123 -3.96 -19.99 -3.31
C ARG A 123 -4.46 -19.13 -2.16
N MET A 124 -3.84 -19.29 -0.99
CA MET A 124 -4.09 -18.40 0.13
C MET A 124 -3.37 -17.05 -0.05
N VAL A 125 -4.09 -15.96 0.20
CA VAL A 125 -3.59 -14.59 0.11
C VAL A 125 -4.00 -13.78 1.33
N TRP A 126 -3.16 -12.83 1.71
CA TRP A 126 -3.53 -11.78 2.65
C TRP A 126 -4.28 -10.67 1.89
N LYS A 127 -5.46 -10.30 2.39
CA LYS A 127 -6.22 -9.14 1.94
C LYS A 127 -6.37 -8.17 3.10
N PHE A 128 -6.09 -6.91 2.81
CA PHE A 128 -6.18 -5.81 3.76
C PHE A 128 -7.20 -4.80 3.28
N THR A 129 -7.95 -4.21 4.21
CA THR A 129 -8.81 -3.06 3.91
C THR A 129 -8.06 -1.81 4.32
N LEU A 130 -7.95 -0.87 3.38
CA LEU A 130 -7.36 0.44 3.59
C LEU A 130 -8.47 1.48 3.52
N GLU A 131 -8.44 2.43 4.43
CA GLU A 131 -9.35 3.57 4.47
C GLU A 131 -8.58 4.87 4.38
N LYS A 132 -9.09 5.78 3.54
CA LYS A 132 -8.47 7.08 3.32
C LYS A 132 -8.64 7.96 4.54
N VAL A 133 -7.56 8.63 4.92
CA VAL A 133 -7.59 9.64 6.00
C VAL A 133 -7.65 11.02 5.38
N TYR A 134 -8.72 11.72 5.69
CA TYR A 134 -8.80 13.17 5.49
C TYR A 134 -8.20 13.82 6.72
N GLY A 135 -7.27 14.77 6.53
CA GLY A 135 -6.78 15.56 7.65
C GLY A 135 -7.93 16.33 8.27
N ASP A 136 -8.19 16.11 9.56
CA ASP A 136 -8.81 17.15 10.38
C ASP A 136 -7.79 18.29 10.48
N CYS A 137 -8.27 19.50 10.19
CA CYS A 137 -7.53 20.76 10.20
C CYS A 137 -6.75 21.02 11.50
#